data_AF-A0A1Q3T5C5-F1
#
_entry.id   AF-A0A1Q3T5C5-F1
#
_cell.length_a   1.000
_cell.length_b   1.000
_cell.length_c   1.000
_cell.angle_alpha   90.00
_cell.angle_beta   90.00
_cell.angle_gamma   90.00
#
_symmetry.space_group_name_H-M   'P 1'
#
loop_
_entity.id
_entity.type
_entity.pdbx_description
1 polymer ?
#
loop_
_entity_poly.entity_id
_entity_poly.type
_entity_poly.pdbx_seq_one_letter_code
_entity_poly.pdbx_strand_id
1 'polypeptide(L)'
;MKLYSLLFLSVLFSATSFGQSNDTFPADNNPRLTAEESAWLNQNIQPGNFDFTGKTIGFAELTSGGFYGIGKFSYPVTKKEFFRNGLSGRLHQLYILTDEEKKKTNGYDAILVAANKNIKGKMKRMKREVVIAYSHNAFPLIPTDAGVDNNPLLNKANADFFNEIYKHQDNFKTPFDFTGKKVAIFETHCDPKKIEQRSIAEYVKRVKGQLDEEGFCRTEFTYLLTREQKEKSGGYDVIIQYRCKMDLPLNFLIAALNKDK
;
A
#
# COMPACT_ATOMS: atom_id res chain seq x y z
N MET A 1 39.35 44.03 32.56
CA MET A 1 38.95 43.87 31.14
C MET A 1 38.86 42.37 30.85
N LYS A 2 37.77 41.95 30.20
CA LYS A 2 37.39 40.57 29.89
C LYS A 2 38.48 39.83 29.10
N LEU A 3 38.57 38.51 29.27
CA LEU A 3 38.60 37.57 28.15
C LEU A 3 38.23 36.17 28.67
N TYR A 4 36.99 35.76 28.45
CA TYR A 4 36.58 34.36 28.57
C TYR A 4 36.95 33.66 27.25
N SER A 5 37.84 32.69 27.28
CA SER A 5 38.09 31.80 26.14
C SER A 5 37.01 30.72 26.12
N LEU A 6 36.03 30.86 25.23
CA LEU A 6 35.07 29.80 24.92
C LEU A 6 35.77 28.73 24.08
N LEU A 7 35.94 27.53 24.64
CA LEU A 7 36.43 26.36 23.91
C LEU A 7 35.26 25.80 23.08
N PHE A 8 35.23 26.06 21.77
CA PHE A 8 34.29 25.42 20.86
C PHE A 8 34.77 24.00 20.58
N LEU A 9 34.14 23.02 21.22
CA LEU A 9 34.34 21.59 20.94
C LEU A 9 33.58 21.24 19.66
N SER A 10 34.24 21.34 18.50
CA SER A 10 33.72 20.87 17.23
C SER A 10 33.77 19.34 17.20
N VAL A 11 32.66 18.68 17.55
CA VAL A 11 32.46 17.25 17.31
C VAL A 11 32.25 17.06 15.81
N LEU A 12 33.34 16.72 15.12
CA LEU A 12 33.30 16.20 13.76
C LEU A 12 32.63 14.83 13.78
N PHE A 13 31.34 14.78 13.48
CA PHE A 13 30.70 13.54 13.04
C PHE A 13 31.23 13.21 11.65
N SER A 14 32.27 12.37 11.60
CA SER A 14 32.66 11.67 10.39
C SER A 14 31.49 10.79 9.94
N ALA A 15 30.76 11.27 8.92
CA ALA A 15 29.78 10.49 8.19
C ALA A 15 30.52 9.37 7.45
N THR A 16 30.61 8.21 8.08
CA THR A 16 30.99 6.99 7.38
C THR A 16 29.85 6.62 6.43
N SER A 17 30.03 6.93 5.14
CA SER A 17 29.17 6.44 4.06
C SER A 17 29.36 4.93 3.90
N PHE A 18 28.70 4.15 4.74
CA PHE A 18 28.54 2.73 4.51
C PHE A 18 27.33 2.51 3.62
N GLY A 19 27.57 2.02 2.41
CA GLY A 19 26.55 1.33 1.64
C GLY A 19 26.20 0.03 2.36
N GLN A 20 25.24 0.08 3.27
CA GLN A 20 24.68 -1.11 3.91
C GLN A 20 23.54 -1.63 3.02
N SER A 21 23.61 -2.91 2.62
CA SER A 21 22.39 -3.63 2.28
C SER A 21 21.58 -3.72 3.56
N ASN A 22 20.50 -2.96 3.63
CA ASN A 22 19.67 -2.92 4.83
C ASN A 22 18.64 -4.05 4.75
N ASP A 23 19.09 -5.29 4.97
CA ASP A 23 18.18 -6.42 5.19
C ASP A 23 17.25 -6.21 6.40
N THR A 24 17.49 -5.16 7.18
CA THR A 24 16.74 -4.75 8.37
C THR A 24 15.93 -3.45 8.20
N PHE A 25 15.89 -2.81 7.02
CA PHE A 25 15.08 -1.59 6.87
C PHE A 25 13.58 -1.95 6.90
N PRO A 26 12.78 -1.38 7.82
CA PRO A 26 11.37 -1.74 8.00
C PRO A 26 10.49 -1.06 6.93
N ALA A 27 10.69 -1.44 5.66
CA ALA A 27 9.84 -1.00 4.55
C ALA A 27 8.72 -2.02 4.30
N ASP A 28 7.51 -1.49 4.12
CA ASP A 28 6.35 -2.23 3.59
C ASP A 28 6.15 -1.90 2.09
N ASN A 29 5.06 -2.36 1.49
CA ASN A 29 4.69 -1.99 0.12
C ASN A 29 3.61 -0.89 0.01
N ASN A 30 3.30 -0.21 1.11
CA ASN A 30 2.36 0.91 1.11
C ASN A 30 2.99 2.15 0.46
N PRO A 31 2.39 2.79 -0.56
CA PRO A 31 3.02 3.96 -1.17
C PRO A 31 3.17 5.17 -0.24
N ARG A 32 2.34 5.27 0.79
CA ARG A 32 2.49 6.32 1.81
C ARG A 32 3.76 6.04 2.61
N LEU A 33 4.67 7.01 2.65
CA LEU A 33 5.91 6.87 3.38
C LEU A 33 5.71 6.95 4.90
N THR A 34 6.44 6.11 5.62
CA THR A 34 6.66 6.26 7.06
C THR A 34 7.64 7.40 7.34
N ALA A 35 7.73 7.86 8.58
CA ALA A 35 8.70 8.88 8.97
C ALA A 35 10.15 8.44 8.71
N GLU A 36 10.47 7.17 8.95
CA GLU A 36 11.79 6.58 8.72
C GLU A 36 12.14 6.50 7.23
N GLU A 37 11.18 6.08 6.40
CA GLU A 37 11.31 6.06 4.93
C GLU A 37 11.52 7.47 4.35
N SER A 38 10.71 8.44 4.81
CA SER A 38 10.86 9.84 4.41
C SER A 38 12.23 10.40 4.77
N ALA A 39 12.69 10.16 6.00
CA ALA A 39 14.01 10.62 6.46
C ALA A 39 15.14 10.01 5.61
N TRP A 40 15.07 8.71 5.34
CA TRP A 40 16.06 8.03 4.50
C TRP A 40 16.07 8.58 3.07
N LEU A 41 14.92 8.79 2.44
CA LEU A 41 14.83 9.32 1.07
C LEU A 41 15.34 10.77 0.99
N ASN A 42 14.98 11.61 1.96
CA ASN A 42 15.48 12.99 2.07
C ASN A 42 17.01 13.03 2.14
N GLN A 43 17.64 12.08 2.84
CA GLN A 43 19.09 11.99 2.96
C GLN A 43 19.77 11.46 1.68
N ASN A 44 19.14 10.53 0.95
CA ASN A 44 19.83 9.71 -0.05
C ASN A 44 19.50 10.06 -1.52
N ILE A 45 18.32 10.58 -1.84
CA ILE A 45 17.89 10.85 -3.23
C ILE A 45 18.23 12.27 -3.71
N GLN A 46 18.79 13.11 -2.82
CA GLN A 46 19.07 14.53 -3.03
C GLN A 46 17.92 15.27 -3.72
N PRO A 47 16.80 15.49 -3.02
CA PRO A 47 15.55 15.88 -3.64
C PRO A 47 15.44 17.36 -4.00
N GLY A 48 16.53 18.10 -4.25
CA GLY A 48 16.44 19.56 -4.39
C GLY A 48 15.61 20.18 -3.25
N ASN A 49 14.43 20.75 -3.58
CA ASN A 49 13.49 21.34 -2.60
C ASN A 49 12.27 20.44 -2.25
N PHE A 50 12.24 19.18 -2.69
CA PHE A 50 11.13 18.27 -2.42
C PHE A 50 11.32 17.54 -1.09
N ASP A 51 10.36 17.69 -0.17
CA ASP A 51 10.36 16.96 1.10
C ASP A 51 9.47 15.71 0.99
N PHE A 52 10.06 14.55 1.28
CA PHE A 52 9.38 13.26 1.30
C PHE A 52 8.46 13.06 2.52
N THR A 53 8.47 13.94 3.51
CA THR A 53 7.66 13.79 4.74
C THR A 53 6.17 13.69 4.43
N GLY A 54 5.56 12.56 4.82
CA GLY A 54 4.12 12.30 4.64
C GLY A 54 3.67 12.20 3.18
N LYS A 55 4.60 11.99 2.25
CA LYS A 55 4.29 11.86 0.82
C LYS A 55 3.91 10.44 0.45
N THR A 56 3.15 10.34 -0.64
CA THR A 56 2.81 9.09 -1.29
C THR A 56 3.69 8.92 -2.52
N ILE A 57 4.56 7.90 -2.55
CA ILE A 57 5.58 7.73 -3.59
C ILE A 57 5.34 6.46 -4.39
N GLY A 58 5.32 6.60 -5.71
CA GLY A 58 5.32 5.47 -6.63
C GLY A 58 6.74 4.98 -6.88
N PHE A 59 6.98 3.67 -6.75
CA PHE A 59 8.26 3.05 -7.09
C PHE A 59 8.13 2.25 -8.37
N ALA A 60 9.04 2.48 -9.32
CA ALA A 60 9.00 1.81 -10.61
C ALA A 60 10.41 1.45 -11.10
N GLU A 61 10.47 0.49 -12.01
CA GLU A 61 11.72 0.09 -12.68
C GLU A 61 11.69 0.41 -14.17
N LEU A 62 12.80 0.96 -14.66
CA LEU A 62 13.14 0.98 -16.07
C LEU A 62 14.14 -0.15 -16.34
N THR A 63 13.78 -1.05 -17.27
CA THR A 63 14.66 -2.15 -17.70
C THR A 63 15.15 -1.95 -19.14
N SER A 64 16.03 -2.84 -19.60
CA SER A 64 16.44 -2.91 -21.01
C SER A 64 15.22 -3.12 -21.93
N GLY A 65 14.23 -3.90 -21.50
CA GLY A 65 12.98 -4.17 -22.23
C GLY A 65 12.03 -2.98 -22.30
N GLY A 66 11.96 -2.11 -21.27
CA GLY A 66 11.00 -1.02 -21.27
C GLY A 66 10.77 -0.39 -19.91
N PHE A 67 9.95 0.66 -19.89
CA PHE A 67 9.27 1.12 -18.69
C PHE A 67 7.90 0.46 -18.65
N TYR A 68 7.64 -0.35 -17.63
CA TYR A 68 6.39 -1.10 -17.52
C TYR A 68 5.38 -0.45 -16.57
N GLY A 69 5.82 0.55 -15.79
CA GLY A 69 4.97 1.22 -14.83
C GLY A 69 5.06 0.65 -13.42
N ILE A 70 4.09 1.02 -12.59
CA ILE A 70 3.97 0.57 -11.19
C ILE A 70 3.04 -0.64 -11.14
N GLY A 71 3.30 -1.60 -10.24
CA GLY A 71 2.37 -2.69 -9.93
C GLY A 71 2.06 -3.64 -11.10
N LYS A 72 2.93 -3.74 -12.11
CA LYS A 72 2.80 -4.77 -13.16
C LYS A 72 3.60 -6.01 -12.79
N PHE A 73 2.92 -7.16 -12.78
CA PHE A 73 3.40 -8.50 -12.41
C PHE A 73 4.74 -8.93 -13.00
N SER A 74 5.15 -8.35 -14.13
CA SER A 74 6.35 -8.78 -14.83
C SER A 74 7.65 -8.22 -14.25
N TYR A 75 7.64 -7.07 -13.57
CA TYR A 75 8.86 -6.39 -13.09
C TYR A 75 8.63 -5.41 -11.91
N PRO A 76 7.97 -5.79 -10.81
CA PRO A 76 7.75 -4.84 -9.74
C PRO A 76 9.04 -4.65 -8.95
N VAL A 77 9.73 -3.52 -9.12
CA VAL A 77 10.50 -2.98 -7.99
C VAL A 77 9.47 -2.50 -7.00
N THR A 78 9.28 -3.27 -5.94
CA THR A 78 8.42 -2.88 -4.82
C THR A 78 9.11 -1.83 -3.95
N LYS A 79 8.35 -1.07 -3.14
CA LYS A 79 8.93 -0.11 -2.18
C LYS A 79 9.89 -0.84 -1.23
N LYS A 80 9.47 -1.99 -0.71
CA LYS A 80 10.29 -2.83 0.16
C LYS A 80 11.61 -3.26 -0.49
N GLU A 81 11.58 -3.76 -1.72
CA GLU A 81 12.81 -4.13 -2.44
C GLU A 81 13.70 -2.93 -2.76
N PHE A 82 13.09 -1.77 -3.02
CA PHE A 82 13.84 -0.54 -3.24
C PHE A 82 14.68 -0.19 -2.01
N PHE A 83 14.08 -0.20 -0.81
CA PHE A 83 14.79 0.10 0.43
C PHE A 83 15.79 -1.00 0.82
N ARG A 84 15.46 -2.29 0.63
CA ARG A 84 16.36 -3.41 0.95
C ARG A 84 17.64 -3.38 0.13
N ASN A 85 17.52 -3.15 -1.19
CA ASN A 85 18.66 -3.14 -2.10
C ASN A 85 19.49 -1.84 -2.02
N GLY A 86 18.95 -0.81 -1.35
CA GLY A 86 19.54 0.52 -1.27
C GLY A 86 19.72 1.17 -2.64
N LEU A 87 20.56 2.22 -2.69
CA LEU A 87 20.92 2.89 -3.95
C LEU A 87 22.05 2.19 -4.73
N SER A 88 22.61 1.11 -4.17
CA SER A 88 23.82 0.50 -4.73
C SER A 88 23.54 -0.10 -6.12
N GLY A 89 24.43 0.16 -7.07
CA GLY A 89 24.35 -0.41 -8.42
C GLY A 89 23.24 0.16 -9.32
N ARG A 90 22.37 1.05 -8.82
CA ARG A 90 21.24 1.62 -9.57
C ARG A 90 21.38 3.13 -9.82
N LEU A 91 20.65 3.59 -10.83
CA LEU A 91 20.37 4.99 -11.12
C LEU A 91 18.95 5.29 -10.65
N HIS A 92 18.71 6.52 -10.24
CA HIS A 92 17.42 6.97 -9.73
C HIS A 92 17.03 8.29 -10.41
N GLN A 93 15.76 8.42 -10.76
CA GLN A 93 15.19 9.65 -11.30
C GLN A 93 13.84 9.89 -10.66
N LEU A 94 13.72 11.04 -10.00
CA LEU A 94 12.51 11.47 -9.32
C LEU A 94 11.66 12.33 -10.25
N TYR A 95 10.39 12.00 -10.36
CA TYR A 95 9.37 12.78 -11.07
C TYR A 95 8.38 13.32 -10.04
N ILE A 96 8.54 14.58 -9.63
CA ILE A 96 7.61 15.27 -8.71
C ILE A 96 6.35 15.65 -9.51
N LEU A 97 5.17 15.21 -9.08
CA LEU A 97 3.92 15.32 -9.85
C LEU A 97 3.15 16.62 -9.56
N THR A 98 2.57 17.22 -10.61
CA THR A 98 1.56 18.28 -10.45
C THR A 98 0.23 17.68 -9.98
N ASP A 99 -0.67 18.49 -9.45
CA ASP A 99 -1.96 18.02 -8.94
C ASP A 99 -2.80 17.32 -10.02
N GLU A 100 -2.69 17.73 -11.29
CA GLU A 100 -3.33 17.05 -12.43
C GLU A 100 -2.73 15.66 -12.67
N GLU A 101 -1.42 15.51 -12.53
CA GLU A 101 -0.74 14.22 -12.70
C GLU A 101 -0.97 13.29 -11.51
N LYS A 102 -1.08 13.82 -10.29
CA LYS A 102 -1.50 13.05 -9.11
C LYS A 102 -2.85 12.38 -9.35
N LYS A 103 -3.80 13.10 -9.95
CA LYS A 103 -5.15 12.58 -10.30
C LYS A 103 -5.12 11.54 -11.41
N LYS A 104 -4.15 11.62 -12.33
CA LYS A 104 -3.95 10.63 -13.41
C LYS A 104 -3.23 9.38 -12.95
N THR A 105 -2.65 9.42 -11.77
CA THR A 105 -1.99 8.30 -11.11
C THR A 105 -2.80 7.91 -9.87
N ASN A 106 -2.28 6.99 -9.05
CA ASN A 106 -2.94 6.61 -7.79
C ASN A 106 -2.71 7.63 -6.67
N GLY A 107 -2.77 8.93 -6.96
CA GLY A 107 -2.53 10.00 -5.98
C GLY A 107 -1.07 10.12 -5.54
N TYR A 108 -0.11 9.64 -6.34
CA TYR A 108 1.32 9.74 -6.01
C TYR A 108 1.79 11.19 -6.04
N ASP A 109 2.46 11.66 -4.98
CA ASP A 109 3.12 12.97 -4.97
C ASP A 109 4.34 13.01 -5.89
N ALA A 110 5.05 11.90 -6.00
CA ALA A 110 6.16 11.73 -6.92
C ALA A 110 6.33 10.25 -7.31
N ILE A 111 7.03 10.02 -8.43
CA ILE A 111 7.42 8.68 -8.88
C ILE A 111 8.94 8.60 -8.90
N LEU A 112 9.48 7.60 -8.21
CA LEU A 112 10.89 7.29 -8.18
C LEU A 112 11.17 6.11 -9.12
N VAL A 113 11.84 6.39 -10.23
CA VAL A 113 12.21 5.35 -11.20
C VAL A 113 13.65 4.91 -10.97
N ALA A 114 13.82 3.61 -10.73
CA ALA A 114 15.13 2.96 -10.62
C ALA A 114 15.53 2.30 -11.94
N ALA A 115 16.82 2.28 -12.26
CA ALA A 115 17.34 1.61 -13.46
C ALA A 115 18.77 1.09 -13.24
N ASN A 116 19.18 0.07 -14.00
CA ASN A 116 20.58 -0.37 -14.02
C ASN A 116 21.50 0.70 -14.65
N LYS A 117 22.73 0.84 -14.14
CA LYS A 117 23.69 1.84 -14.64
C LYS A 117 24.02 1.73 -16.13
N ASN A 118 23.99 0.52 -16.68
CA ASN A 118 24.27 0.24 -18.09
C ASN A 118 23.21 0.81 -19.06
N ILE A 119 22.02 1.17 -18.58
CA ILE A 119 20.95 1.77 -19.40
C ILE A 119 20.72 3.27 -19.10
N LYS A 120 21.74 3.96 -18.57
CA LYS A 120 21.71 5.41 -18.27
C LYS A 120 21.16 6.27 -19.41
N GLY A 121 21.54 5.97 -20.65
CA GLY A 121 21.07 6.71 -21.84
C GLY A 121 19.57 6.52 -22.11
N LYS A 122 18.99 5.36 -21.77
CA LYS A 122 17.54 5.13 -21.86
C LYS A 122 16.79 5.93 -20.81
N MET A 123 17.31 5.91 -19.57
CA MET A 123 16.74 6.69 -18.45
C MET A 123 16.71 8.19 -18.73
N LYS A 124 17.82 8.76 -19.23
CA LYS A 124 17.88 10.18 -19.62
C LYS A 124 16.87 10.58 -20.71
N ARG A 125 16.48 9.64 -21.58
CA ARG A 125 15.52 9.87 -22.69
C ARG A 125 14.08 9.53 -22.30
N MET A 126 13.86 9.10 -21.06
CA MET A 126 12.53 8.71 -20.59
C MET A 126 11.64 9.95 -20.48
N LYS A 127 10.59 9.95 -21.30
CA LYS A 127 9.60 11.01 -21.34
C LYS A 127 8.72 10.97 -20.10
N ARG A 128 8.45 12.14 -19.53
CA ARG A 128 7.60 12.28 -18.33
C ARG A 128 6.21 11.70 -18.57
N GLU A 129 5.64 11.96 -19.75
CA GLU A 129 4.30 11.50 -20.12
C GLU A 129 4.19 9.97 -20.10
N VAL A 130 5.27 9.27 -20.47
CA VAL A 130 5.34 7.80 -20.39
C VAL A 130 5.32 7.34 -18.94
N VAL A 131 6.05 8.02 -18.06
CA VAL A 131 6.05 7.70 -16.62
C VAL A 131 4.65 7.85 -16.05
N ILE A 132 3.96 8.96 -16.34
CA ILE A 132 2.59 9.20 -15.86
C ILE A 132 1.62 8.17 -16.43
N ALA A 133 1.60 7.98 -17.76
CA ALA A 133 0.63 7.11 -18.43
C ALA A 133 0.70 5.65 -17.95
N TYR A 134 1.91 5.17 -17.60
CA TYR A 134 2.11 3.79 -17.15
C TYR A 134 2.06 3.64 -15.62
N SER A 135 1.85 4.72 -14.86
CA SER A 135 1.80 4.70 -13.39
C SER A 135 0.39 4.87 -12.82
N HIS A 136 -0.65 4.58 -13.62
CA HIS A 136 -2.04 4.55 -13.17
C HIS A 136 -2.37 3.37 -12.26
N ASN A 137 -1.60 2.28 -12.38
CA ASN A 137 -1.75 1.10 -11.52
C ASN A 137 -1.39 1.43 -10.06
N ALA A 138 -2.25 0.99 -9.16
CA ALA A 138 -2.29 1.38 -7.77
C ALA A 138 -1.75 0.26 -6.86
N PHE A 139 -0.66 0.52 -6.14
CA PHE A 139 -0.49 -0.12 -4.84
C PHE A 139 -1.50 0.53 -3.88
N PRO A 140 -2.24 -0.24 -3.08
CA PRO A 140 -3.28 0.33 -2.23
C PRO A 140 -2.69 1.23 -1.14
N LEU A 141 -3.32 2.39 -0.95
CA LEU A 141 -3.02 3.37 0.08
C LEU A 141 -3.69 2.97 1.41
N ILE A 142 -3.00 2.15 2.21
CA ILE A 142 -3.57 1.63 3.45
C ILE A 142 -3.34 2.62 4.61
N PRO A 143 -4.37 3.03 5.36
CA PRO A 143 -4.17 3.78 6.61
C PRO A 143 -3.31 3.00 7.60
N THR A 144 -2.40 3.70 8.29
CA THR A 144 -1.46 3.07 9.24
C THR A 144 -2.18 2.43 10.43
N ASP A 145 -3.32 3.00 10.83
CA ASP A 145 -4.19 2.59 11.93
C ASP A 145 -5.34 1.66 11.50
N ALA A 146 -5.41 1.27 10.23
CA ALA A 146 -6.37 0.26 9.77
C ALA A 146 -6.14 -1.08 10.51
N GLY A 147 -7.22 -1.66 11.02
CA GLY A 147 -7.22 -2.91 11.78
C GLY A 147 -6.88 -2.76 13.27
N VAL A 148 -6.65 -1.54 13.79
CA VAL A 148 -6.49 -1.32 15.24
C VAL A 148 -7.82 -1.52 15.98
N ASP A 149 -8.93 -1.11 15.37
CA ASP A 149 -10.28 -1.30 15.87
C ASP A 149 -10.92 -2.55 15.23
N ASN A 150 -11.44 -3.45 16.06
CA ASN A 150 -12.09 -4.69 15.65
C ASN A 150 -13.62 -4.61 15.60
N ASN A 151 -14.21 -3.44 15.86
CA ASN A 151 -15.65 -3.26 15.81
C ASN A 151 -16.16 -3.53 14.37
N PRO A 152 -17.16 -4.42 14.19
CA PRO A 152 -17.77 -4.64 12.89
C PRO A 152 -18.34 -3.37 12.26
N LEU A 153 -18.83 -2.41 13.06
CA LEU A 153 -19.20 -1.09 12.57
C LEU A 153 -17.93 -0.29 12.31
N LEU A 154 -17.64 -0.03 11.04
CA LEU A 154 -16.37 0.53 10.64
C LEU A 154 -16.19 1.97 11.13
N ASN A 155 -15.06 2.21 11.80
CA ASN A 155 -14.53 3.55 11.97
C ASN A 155 -13.94 4.09 10.65
N LYS A 156 -13.44 5.32 10.67
CA LYS A 156 -12.89 5.97 9.47
C LYS A 156 -11.72 5.20 8.86
N ALA A 157 -10.73 4.80 9.66
CA ALA A 157 -9.52 4.12 9.16
C ALA A 157 -9.85 2.77 8.50
N ASN A 158 -10.73 1.99 9.11
CA ASN A 158 -11.16 0.72 8.52
C ASN A 158 -12.01 0.94 7.26
N ALA A 159 -12.91 1.93 7.25
CA ALA A 159 -13.70 2.27 6.07
C ALA A 159 -12.81 2.73 4.90
N ASP A 160 -11.82 3.59 5.16
CA ASP A 160 -10.84 4.02 4.17
C ASP A 160 -10.05 2.83 3.61
N PHE A 161 -9.62 1.89 4.47
CA PHE A 161 -8.97 0.65 4.05
C PHE A 161 -9.86 -0.18 3.11
N PHE A 162 -11.12 -0.44 3.49
CA PHE A 162 -12.03 -1.23 2.67
C PHE A 162 -12.34 -0.53 1.34
N ASN A 163 -12.62 0.77 1.38
CA ASN A 163 -12.82 1.58 0.17
C ASN A 163 -11.61 1.49 -0.76
N GLU A 164 -10.38 1.56 -0.24
CA GLU A 164 -9.18 1.49 -1.06
C GLU A 164 -8.96 0.13 -1.73
N ILE A 165 -9.10 -0.98 -0.99
CA ILE A 165 -8.85 -2.32 -1.55
C ILE A 165 -9.97 -2.79 -2.49
N TYR A 166 -11.17 -2.23 -2.37
CA TYR A 166 -12.34 -2.60 -3.17
C TYR A 166 -12.75 -1.56 -4.23
N LYS A 167 -12.03 -0.42 -4.37
CA LYS A 167 -12.39 0.66 -5.31
C LYS A 167 -12.47 0.25 -6.79
N HIS A 168 -11.82 -0.85 -7.16
CA HIS A 168 -11.81 -1.40 -8.52
C HIS A 168 -12.54 -2.75 -8.62
N GLN A 169 -13.36 -3.11 -7.63
CA GLN A 169 -14.06 -4.39 -7.61
C GLN A 169 -15.28 -4.35 -8.54
N ASP A 170 -15.18 -5.03 -9.67
CA ASP A 170 -16.21 -5.06 -10.73
C ASP A 170 -17.55 -5.69 -10.28
N ASN A 171 -17.54 -6.51 -9.22
CA ASN A 171 -18.76 -7.13 -8.69
C ASN A 171 -19.71 -6.12 -8.05
N PHE A 172 -19.24 -4.91 -7.71
CA PHE A 172 -20.13 -3.82 -7.35
C PHE A 172 -20.59 -3.13 -8.64
N LYS A 173 -21.88 -3.26 -8.97
CA LYS A 173 -22.51 -2.56 -10.11
C LYS A 173 -22.27 -1.04 -10.10
N THR A 174 -22.00 -0.50 -8.92
CA THR A 174 -21.63 0.89 -8.65
C THR A 174 -20.58 0.91 -7.54
N PRO A 175 -19.64 1.87 -7.51
CA PRO A 175 -18.72 2.03 -6.38
C PRO A 175 -19.48 2.00 -5.05
N PHE A 176 -19.06 1.12 -4.15
CA PHE A 176 -19.67 0.97 -2.83
C PHE A 176 -18.83 1.70 -1.78
N ASP A 177 -19.47 2.53 -0.96
CA ASP A 177 -18.82 3.24 0.14
C ASP A 177 -19.01 2.51 1.47
N PHE A 178 -17.89 2.10 2.07
CA PHE A 178 -17.81 1.43 3.37
C PHE A 178 -17.98 2.37 4.57
N THR A 179 -18.11 3.68 4.37
CA THR A 179 -18.32 4.65 5.46
C THR A 179 -19.59 4.35 6.25
N GLY A 180 -19.43 4.16 7.57
CA GLY A 180 -20.54 3.87 8.49
C GLY A 180 -21.21 2.51 8.27
N LYS A 181 -20.55 1.59 7.53
CA LYS A 181 -21.08 0.25 7.26
C LYS A 181 -20.65 -0.73 8.33
N LYS A 182 -21.48 -1.76 8.54
CA LYS A 182 -21.15 -2.89 9.40
C LYS A 182 -20.69 -4.08 8.54
N VAL A 183 -19.49 -4.60 8.78
CA VAL A 183 -18.85 -5.63 7.94
C VAL A 183 -18.57 -6.91 8.71
N ALA A 184 -18.97 -8.04 8.13
CA ALA A 184 -18.62 -9.38 8.59
C ALA A 184 -17.58 -9.99 7.65
N ILE A 185 -16.61 -10.70 8.21
CA ILE A 185 -15.53 -11.32 7.44
C ILE A 185 -15.48 -12.79 7.79
N PHE A 186 -15.47 -13.64 6.76
CA PHE A 186 -15.39 -15.08 6.89
C PHE A 186 -14.20 -15.62 6.13
N GLU A 187 -13.40 -16.42 6.85
CA GLU A 187 -12.48 -17.36 6.24
C GLU A 187 -13.24 -18.66 5.98
N THR A 188 -13.30 -19.08 4.72
CA THR A 188 -14.00 -20.30 4.34
C THR A 188 -13.04 -21.32 3.74
N HIS A 189 -13.37 -22.59 3.96
CA HIS A 189 -12.73 -23.72 3.30
C HIS A 189 -13.72 -24.37 2.34
N CYS A 190 -13.24 -25.29 1.49
CA CYS A 190 -14.13 -26.08 0.61
C CYS A 190 -15.10 -27.02 1.37
N ASP A 191 -15.15 -26.93 2.70
CA ASP A 191 -16.06 -27.63 3.60
C ASP A 191 -16.97 -26.58 4.28
N PRO A 192 -18.29 -26.56 3.99
CA PRO A 192 -19.25 -25.63 4.60
C PRO A 192 -19.34 -25.71 6.13
N LYS A 193 -18.79 -26.76 6.75
CA LYS A 193 -18.70 -26.90 8.22
C LYS A 193 -17.52 -26.13 8.81
N LYS A 194 -16.60 -25.62 7.98
CA LYS A 194 -15.40 -24.87 8.37
C LYS A 194 -15.50 -23.43 7.89
N ILE A 195 -16.44 -22.70 8.49
CA ILE A 195 -16.63 -21.26 8.31
C ILE A 195 -16.16 -20.61 9.60
N GLU A 196 -15.12 -19.79 9.52
CA GLU A 196 -14.57 -19.07 10.66
C GLU A 196 -14.82 -17.58 10.48
N GLN A 197 -15.50 -16.96 11.44
CA GLN A 197 -15.60 -15.50 11.47
C GLN A 197 -14.26 -14.92 11.89
N ARG A 198 -13.76 -13.96 11.12
CA ARG A 198 -12.47 -13.30 11.38
C ARG A 198 -12.72 -11.87 11.81
N SER A 199 -11.83 -11.38 12.67
CA SER A 199 -11.81 -9.97 13.06
C SER A 199 -11.29 -9.09 11.91
N ILE A 200 -11.55 -7.79 11.99
CA ILE A 200 -11.02 -6.81 11.03
C ILE A 200 -9.49 -6.78 11.09
N ALA A 201 -8.89 -6.82 12.29
CA ALA A 201 -7.44 -6.85 12.48
C ALA A 201 -6.78 -8.02 11.75
N GLU A 202 -7.35 -9.22 11.88
CA GLU A 202 -6.83 -10.42 11.22
C GLU A 202 -6.90 -10.31 9.70
N TYR A 203 -8.00 -9.76 9.18
CA TYR A 203 -8.17 -9.55 7.75
C TYR A 203 -7.20 -8.49 7.20
N VAL A 204 -7.07 -7.35 7.88
CA VAL A 204 -6.12 -6.28 7.49
C VAL A 204 -4.69 -6.80 7.52
N LYS A 205 -4.31 -7.54 8.57
CA LYS A 205 -2.98 -8.16 8.67
C LYS A 205 -2.70 -9.11 7.51
N ARG A 206 -3.69 -9.92 7.13
CA ARG A 206 -3.59 -10.81 5.97
C ARG A 206 -3.35 -10.03 4.68
N VAL A 207 -4.15 -9.00 4.41
CA VAL A 207 -4.03 -8.18 3.19
C VAL A 207 -2.67 -7.48 3.13
N LYS A 208 -2.19 -6.91 4.25
CA LYS A 208 -0.83 -6.34 4.35
C LYS A 208 0.24 -7.39 4.03
N GLY A 209 0.13 -8.60 4.58
CA GLY A 209 1.03 -9.71 4.27
C GLY A 209 1.07 -10.07 2.78
N GLN A 210 -0.09 -10.16 2.12
CA GLN A 210 -0.17 -10.41 0.67
C GLN A 210 0.49 -9.30 -0.14
N LEU A 211 0.28 -8.03 0.23
CA LEU A 211 0.92 -6.92 -0.45
C LEU A 211 2.44 -6.93 -0.28
N ASP A 212 2.92 -7.30 0.90
CA ASP A 212 4.35 -7.39 1.19
C ASP A 212 5.04 -8.57 0.48
N GLU A 213 4.33 -9.69 0.29
CA GLU A 213 4.86 -10.91 -0.35
C GLU A 213 4.66 -10.93 -1.87
N GLU A 214 3.45 -10.62 -2.34
CA GLU A 214 3.04 -10.74 -3.74
C GLU A 214 3.05 -9.40 -4.49
N GLY A 215 3.04 -8.26 -3.78
CA GLY A 215 2.93 -6.93 -4.40
C GLY A 215 1.52 -6.57 -4.88
N PHE A 216 0.52 -7.41 -4.62
CA PHE A 216 -0.89 -7.17 -4.89
C PHE A 216 -1.74 -7.95 -3.88
N CYS A 217 -2.99 -7.51 -3.68
CA CYS A 217 -3.99 -8.26 -2.93
C CYS A 217 -5.04 -8.82 -3.90
N ARG A 218 -5.58 -10.00 -3.57
CA ARG A 218 -6.69 -10.58 -4.33
C ARG A 218 -7.99 -10.04 -3.76
N THR A 219 -8.91 -9.61 -4.63
CA THR A 219 -10.24 -9.24 -4.18
C THR A 219 -11.03 -10.50 -3.86
N GLU A 220 -11.82 -10.42 -2.79
CA GLU A 220 -12.51 -11.54 -2.20
C GLU A 220 -14.00 -11.52 -2.59
N PHE A 221 -14.73 -12.62 -2.37
CA PHE A 221 -16.17 -12.63 -2.58
C PHE A 221 -16.82 -11.64 -1.61
N THR A 222 -17.65 -10.75 -2.14
CA THR A 222 -18.27 -9.68 -1.37
C THR A 222 -19.76 -9.63 -1.63
N TYR A 223 -20.56 -9.62 -0.57
CA TYR A 223 -22.01 -9.63 -0.65
C TYR A 223 -22.55 -8.36 -0.02
N LEU A 224 -23.20 -7.52 -0.83
CA LEU A 224 -24.01 -6.40 -0.33
C LEU A 224 -25.35 -6.94 0.12
N LEU A 225 -25.66 -6.77 1.41
CA LEU A 225 -26.88 -7.32 1.98
C LEU A 225 -28.08 -6.44 1.63
N THR A 226 -29.18 -7.08 1.21
CA THR A 226 -30.49 -6.42 1.14
C THR A 226 -30.96 -6.04 2.54
N ARG A 227 -31.99 -5.20 2.63
CA ARG A 227 -32.59 -4.83 3.92
C ARG A 227 -32.98 -6.06 4.76
N GLU A 228 -33.63 -7.04 4.14
CA GLU A 228 -34.05 -8.28 4.82
C GLU A 228 -32.84 -9.10 5.30
N GLN A 229 -31.79 -9.21 4.49
CA GLN A 229 -30.55 -9.91 4.86
C GLN A 229 -29.78 -9.17 5.96
N LYS A 230 -29.79 -7.84 5.94
CA LYS A 230 -29.22 -6.98 6.99
C LYS A 230 -29.95 -7.20 8.31
N GLU A 231 -31.28 -7.26 8.31
CA GLU A 231 -32.07 -7.57 9.51
C GLU A 231 -31.72 -8.99 10.03
N LYS A 232 -31.71 -10.00 9.15
CA LYS A 232 -31.39 -11.40 9.50
C LYS A 232 -29.96 -11.62 10.00
N SER A 233 -29.00 -10.79 9.58
CA SER A 233 -27.59 -10.91 9.99
C SER A 233 -27.28 -10.18 11.31
N GLY A 234 -28.23 -9.44 11.89
CA GLY A 234 -27.96 -8.57 13.05
C GLY A 234 -27.34 -7.23 12.66
N GLY A 235 -27.77 -6.68 11.53
CA GLY A 235 -27.47 -5.32 11.09
C GLY A 235 -26.26 -5.17 10.18
N TYR A 236 -25.70 -6.27 9.63
CA TYR A 236 -24.55 -6.17 8.72
C TYR A 236 -24.96 -5.60 7.35
N ASP A 237 -24.12 -4.75 6.79
CA ASP A 237 -24.28 -4.19 5.44
C ASP A 237 -23.57 -5.06 4.40
N VAL A 238 -22.42 -5.63 4.79
CA VAL A 238 -21.54 -6.37 3.87
C VAL A 238 -21.02 -7.63 4.55
N ILE A 239 -20.96 -8.71 3.77
CA ILE A 239 -20.19 -9.90 4.11
C ILE A 239 -19.03 -10.05 3.12
N ILE A 240 -17.83 -10.32 3.64
CA ILE A 240 -16.63 -10.64 2.88
C ILE A 240 -16.27 -12.11 3.15
N GLN A 241 -16.07 -12.89 2.08
CA GLN A 241 -15.63 -14.28 2.15
C GLN A 241 -14.30 -14.42 1.40
N TYR A 242 -13.30 -15.03 2.05
CA TYR A 242 -12.00 -15.32 1.43
C TYR A 242 -11.55 -16.78 1.55
N ARG A 243 -10.45 -17.10 0.84
CA ARG A 243 -9.70 -18.39 0.79
C ARG A 243 -10.32 -19.49 -0.08
N CYS A 244 -11.61 -19.80 0.07
CA CYS A 244 -12.23 -20.80 -0.79
C CYS A 244 -12.52 -20.25 -2.19
N LYS A 245 -12.24 -21.03 -3.24
CA LYS A 245 -12.63 -20.70 -4.63
C LYS A 245 -14.13 -20.91 -4.90
N MET A 246 -14.85 -21.55 -3.98
CA MET A 246 -16.29 -21.74 -4.09
C MET A 246 -17.01 -20.64 -3.32
N ASP A 247 -17.87 -19.92 -4.01
CA ASP A 247 -18.86 -19.02 -3.44
C ASP A 247 -19.82 -19.85 -2.57
N LEU A 248 -19.78 -19.67 -1.25
CA LEU A 248 -20.72 -20.37 -0.38
C LEU A 248 -22.07 -19.65 -0.46
N PRO A 249 -23.20 -20.39 -0.49
CA PRO A 249 -24.50 -19.75 -0.44
C PRO A 249 -24.62 -18.77 0.74
N LEU A 250 -24.95 -17.51 0.44
CA LEU A 250 -25.00 -16.41 1.41
C LEU A 250 -25.80 -16.74 2.68
N ASN A 251 -26.83 -17.56 2.58
CA ASN A 251 -27.64 -18.01 3.72
C ASN A 251 -26.81 -18.78 4.77
N PHE A 252 -25.78 -19.53 4.38
CA PHE A 252 -24.87 -20.19 5.32
C PHE A 252 -24.02 -19.18 6.10
N LEU A 253 -23.55 -18.13 5.42
CA LEU A 253 -22.77 -17.05 6.05
C LEU A 253 -23.63 -16.24 7.02
N ILE A 254 -24.88 -15.91 6.63
CA ILE A 254 -25.84 -15.23 7.51
C ILE A 254 -26.18 -16.11 8.72
N ALA A 255 -26.39 -17.42 8.52
CA ALA A 255 -26.65 -18.33 9.63
C ALA A 255 -25.46 -18.40 10.61
N ALA A 256 -24.22 -18.35 10.11
CA ALA A 256 -23.02 -18.36 10.95
C ALA A 256 -22.94 -17.13 11.89
N LEU A 257 -23.44 -15.96 11.47
CA LEU A 257 -23.50 -14.74 12.32
C LEU A 257 -24.48 -14.84 13.50
N ASN A 258 -25.33 -15.86 13.52
CA ASN A 258 -26.34 -16.06 14.54
C ASN A 258 -26.11 -17.32 15.39
N LYS A 259 -25.04 -18.08 15.15
CA LYS A 259 -24.78 -19.34 15.89
C LYS A 259 -24.47 -19.14 17.38
N ASP A 260 -24.01 -17.95 17.77
CA ASP A 260 -23.57 -17.63 19.13
C ASP A 260 -24.45 -16.56 19.81
N LYS A 261 -25.66 -16.29 19.29
CA LYS A 261 -26.67 -15.42 19.92
C LYS A 261 -27.75 -16.26 20.57
#